data_AF-A0A173KWU8-F1
#
_entry.id   AF-A0A173KWU8-F1
#
_cell.length_a   1.000
_cell.length_b   1.000
_cell.length_c   1.000
_cell.angle_alpha   90.00
_cell.angle_beta   90.00
_cell.angle_gamma   90.00
#
_symmetry.space_group_name_H-M   'P 1'
#
loop_
_entity.id
_entity.type
_entity.pdbx_description
1 polymer ?
#
loop_
_entity_poly.entity_id
_entity_poly.type
_entity_poly.pdbx_seq_one_letter_code
_entity_poly.pdbx_strand_id
1 'polypeptide(L)' 'MTGEMDVNYLLHRQQVSLIRAQMSRSRRGRAAYEDLARGYTDQIDAYRQENVRMVNLAH' A
#
# COMPACT_ATOMS: atom_id res chain seq x y z
N MET A 1 -12.40 0.31 -16.38
CA MET A 1 -12.53 1.01 -15.08
C MET A 1 -11.28 0.74 -14.25
N THR A 2 -10.13 1.27 -14.65
CA THR A 2 -9.00 1.42 -13.73
C THR A 2 -9.31 2.67 -12.94
N GLY A 3 -10.22 2.53 -11.96
CA GLY A 3 -10.42 3.57 -10.97
C GLY A 3 -9.05 3.80 -10.36
N GLU A 4 -8.46 4.96 -10.67
CA GLU A 4 -7.19 5.42 -10.12
C GLU A 4 -7.25 5.17 -8.61
N MET A 5 -6.58 4.11 -8.14
CA MET A 5 -6.44 3.92 -6.71
C MET A 5 -5.49 5.02 -6.27
N ASP A 6 -6.06 6.10 -5.73
CA ASP A 6 -5.30 7.21 -5.18
C ASP A 6 -4.28 6.67 -4.17
N VAL A 7 -3.03 7.14 -4.25
CA VAL A 7 -1.97 6.83 -3.27
C VAL A 7 -2.45 7.07 -1.85
N ASN A 8 -3.31 8.08 -1.63
CA ASN A 8 -3.90 8.32 -0.31
C ASN A 8 -4.77 7.15 0.16
N TYR A 9 -5.53 6.52 -0.74
CA TYR A 9 -6.29 5.32 -0.42
C TYR A 9 -5.35 4.17 -0.03
N LEU A 10 -4.29 3.93 -0.80
CA LEU A 10 -3.31 2.89 -0.51
C LEU A 10 -2.58 3.12 0.83
N LEU A 11 -2.16 4.36 1.09
CA LEU A 11 -1.53 4.76 2.35
C LEU A 11 -2.49 4.57 3.53
N HIS A 12 -3.75 4.97 3.41
CA HIS A 12 -4.74 4.78 4.46
C HIS A 12 -4.93 3.28 4.76
N ARG A 13 -5.04 2.44 3.73
CA ARG A 13 -5.19 0.99 3.89
C ARG A 13 -3.95 0.34 4.50
N GLN A 14 -2.75 0.78 4.12
CA GLN A 14 -1.50 0.37 4.75
C GLN A 14 -1.49 0.68 6.25
N GLN A 15 -1.82 1.91 6.63
CA GLN A 15 -1.89 2.33 8.03
C GLN A 15 -2.89 1.51 8.84
N VAL A 16 -4.10 1.30 8.31
CA VAL A 16 -5.13 0.48 8.97
C VAL A 16 -4.64 -0.96 9.15
N SER A 17 -3.99 -1.55 8.16
CA SER A 17 -3.42 -2.90 8.29
C SER A 17 -2.37 -2.97 9.37
N LEU A 18 -1.45 -2.01 9.46
CA LEU A 18 -0.43 -1.96 10.52
C LEU A 18 -1.04 -1.84 11.92
N ILE A 19 -2.05 -0.98 12.08
CA ILE A 19 -2.78 -0.84 13.36
C ILE A 19 -3.44 -2.18 13.74
N ARG A 20 -4.06 -2.87 12.78
CA ARG A 20 -4.67 -4.19 13.02
C ARG A 20 -3.64 -5.27 13.34
N ALA A 21 -2.46 -5.24 12.72
CA ALA A 21 -1.36 -6.15 13.04
C ALA A 21 -0.90 -5.96 14.50
N GLN A 22 -0.75 -4.71 14.94
CA GLN A 22 -0.39 -4.36 16.31
C GLN A 22 -1.44 -4.80 17.32
N MET A 23 -2.72 -4.59 17.01
CA MET A 23 -3.83 -4.99 17.89
C MET A 23 -4.12 -6.51 17.88
N SER A 24 -3.58 -7.26 16.92
CA SER A 24 -3.88 -8.68 16.79
C SER A 24 -3.27 -9.49 17.93
N ARG A 25 -4.12 -10.27 18.61
CA ARG A 25 -3.72 -11.22 19.67
C ARG A 25 -3.22 -12.55 19.13
N SER A 26 -3.46 -12.85 17.85
CA SER A 26 -3.02 -14.08 17.20
C SER A 26 -1.78 -13.82 16.36
N ARG A 27 -0.76 -14.67 16.48
CA ARG A 27 0.43 -14.62 15.62
C ARG A 27 0.07 -14.72 14.13
N ARG A 28 -0.89 -15.58 13.78
CA ARG A 28 -1.37 -15.72 12.40
C ARG A 28 -2.13 -14.48 11.93
N GLY A 29 -2.95 -13.89 12.81
CA GLY A 29 -3.67 -12.65 12.51
C GLY A 29 -2.72 -11.47 12.31
N ARG A 30 -1.70 -11.34 13.16
CA ARG A 30 -0.64 -10.34 13.00
C ARG A 30 0.06 -10.48 11.66
N ALA A 31 0.55 -11.69 11.34
CA ALA A 31 1.24 -11.95 10.07
C ALA A 31 0.37 -11.61 8.85
N ALA A 32 -0.92 -11.98 8.86
CA ALA A 32 -1.83 -11.66 7.76
C ALA A 32 -1.99 -10.15 7.53
N TYR A 33 -2.06 -9.35 8.61
CA TYR A 33 -2.14 -7.90 8.48
C TYR A 33 -0.80 -7.26 8.07
N GLU A 34 0.33 -7.80 8.52
CA GLU A 34 1.66 -7.40 8.05
C GLU A 34 1.84 -7.67 6.55
N ASP A 35 1.37 -8.83 6.07
CA ASP A 35 1.39 -9.17 4.65
C ASP A 35 0.54 -8.20 3.82
N LEU A 36 -0.64 -7.82 4.31
CA LEU A 36 -1.47 -6.80 3.67
C LEU A 36 -0.76 -5.43 3.62
N ALA A 37 -0.12 -5.01 4.71
CA ALA A 37 0.62 -3.75 4.75
C ALA A 37 1.80 -3.75 3.76
N ARG A 38 2.51 -4.88 3.63
CA ARG A 38 3.56 -5.07 2.61
C ARG A 38 3.00 -4.95 1.20
N GLY A 39 1.89 -5.64 0.90
CA GLY A 39 1.27 -5.55 -0.43
C GLY A 39 0.79 -4.14 -0.82
N TYR A 40 0.38 -3.32 0.15
CA TYR A 40 0.09 -1.91 -0.11
C TYR A 40 1.36 -1.08 -0.35
N THR A 41 2.46 -1.40 0.33
CA THR A 41 3.77 -0.76 0.09
C THR A 41 4.23 -0.98 -1.34
N ASP A 42 4.15 -2.23 -1.82
CA ASP A 42 4.55 -2.60 -3.19
C ASP A 42 3.72 -1.83 -4.24
N GLN A 43 2.42 -1.66 -4.01
CA GLN A 43 1.54 -0.89 -4.89
C GLN A 43 1.88 0.61 -4.88
N ILE A 44 2.18 1.19 -3.72
CA ILE A 44 2.58 2.60 -3.60
C ILE A 44 3.89 2.84 -4.36
N ASP A 45 4.86 1.94 -4.21
CA ASP A 45 6.15 2.07 -4.88
C ASP A 45 6.02 1.89 -6.40
N ALA A 46 5.19 0.96 -6.86
CA ALA A 46 4.86 0.83 -8.28
C ALA A 46 4.24 2.12 -8.85
N TYR A 47 3.27 2.71 -8.15
CA TYR A 47 2.65 3.97 -8.56
C TYR A 47 3.66 5.13 -8.60
N ARG A 48 4.54 5.24 -7.59
CA ARG A 48 5.60 6.25 -7.57
C ARG A 48 6.57 6.09 -8.74
N GLN A 49 6.97 4.87 -9.06
CA GLN A 49 7.84 4.60 -10.21
C GLN A 49 7.16 4.94 -11.53
N GLU A 50 5.87 4.62 -11.67
CA GLU A 50 5.08 4.99 -12.85
C GLU A 50 4.98 6.50 -13.01
N ASN A 51 4.69 7.24 -11.93
CA ASN A 51 4.67 8.70 -11.95
C ASN A 51 6.01 9.30 -12.35
N VAL A 52 7.13 8.79 -11.83
CA VAL A 52 8.48 9.24 -12.22
C VAL A 52 8.71 9.01 -13.71
N ARG A 53 8.31 7.85 -14.26
CA ARG A 53 8.41 7.58 -15.70
C ARG A 53 7.57 8.54 -16.53
N MET A 54 6.33 8.81 -16.13
CA MET A 54 5.45 9.74 -16.85
C MET A 54 5.99 11.18 -16.83
N VAL A 55 6.48 11.66 -15.68
CA VAL A 55 7.09 12.99 -15.57
C VAL A 55 8.34 13.11 -16.44
N ASN A 56 9.18 12.08 -16.48
CA ASN A 56 10.39 12.06 -17.30
C ASN A 56 10.10 11.99 -18.81
N LEU A 57 8.99 11.39 -19.23
CA LEU A 57 8.57 11.36 -20.64
C LEU A 57 7.92 12.67 -21.11
N ALA A 58 7.48 13.51 -20.19
CA ALA A 58 6.81 14.78 -20.49
C ALA A 58 7.80 15.97 -20.65
N HIS A 59 9.09 15.76 -20.40
CA HIS A 59 10.17 16.74 -20.58
C HIS A 59 10.97 16.44 -21.86
#